data_AF-A0A3Q0IZ71-F1
#
_entry.id   AF-A0A3Q0IZ71-F1
#
_cell.length_a   1.000
_cell.length_b   1.000
_cell.length_c   1.000
_cell.angle_alpha   90.00
_cell.angle_beta   90.00
_cell.angle_gamma   90.00
#
_symmetry.space_group_name_H-M   'P 1'
#
loop_
_entity.id
_entity.type
_entity.pdbx_description
1 polymer ?
#
loop_
_entity_poly.entity_id
_entity_poly.type
_entity_poly.pdbx_seq_one_letter_code
_entity_poly.pdbx_strand_id
1 'polypeptide(L)'
;KSLVGGRTYHGSGKFGHKRCASSWIAPQSPNVSDYRFISFPTDSTGVTLIPPVFRPKGPKPGPPRNVSVTEVNNGFVISWQPPLERASLIQYYLIKYRTDGSWKTLNKGQIRPEENSYLVKSLVGGRTYHFRVLAYSVGSFESSEEAKFAVPARVKHKAITAGVVGGILFFIVAIILSVCFVKICNKRKRRRQEKGE
;
A
#
# COMPACT_ATOMS: atom_id res chain seq x y z
N LYS A 1 -21.19 1.42 -78.43
CA LYS A 1 -19.95 1.47 -79.23
C LYS A 1 -18.82 1.94 -78.31
N SER A 2 -17.68 1.25 -78.41
CA SER A 2 -16.38 1.46 -77.75
C SER A 2 -16.17 1.00 -76.30
N LEU A 3 -15.43 -0.12 -76.27
CA LEU A 3 -14.66 -0.79 -75.22
C LEU A 3 -13.47 0.04 -74.67
N VAL A 4 -12.91 -0.50 -73.57
CA VAL A 4 -11.48 -0.76 -73.24
C VAL A 4 -11.22 -0.29 -71.79
N GLY A 5 -10.65 -1.03 -70.85
CA GLY A 5 -10.03 -2.36 -70.81
C GLY A 5 -9.64 -2.68 -69.35
N GLY A 6 -9.50 -3.97 -69.02
CA GLY A 6 -9.30 -4.43 -67.63
C GLY A 6 -7.85 -4.41 -67.13
N ARG A 7 -7.70 -4.70 -65.84
CA ARG A 7 -6.57 -5.48 -65.32
C ARG A 7 -6.93 -6.09 -63.96
N THR A 8 -6.96 -7.41 -63.92
CA THR A 8 -6.97 -8.25 -62.72
C THR A 8 -5.56 -8.35 -62.17
N TYR A 9 -5.42 -8.30 -60.84
CA TYR A 9 -4.19 -8.69 -60.13
C TYR A 9 -4.53 -9.78 -59.11
N HIS A 10 -3.95 -10.95 -59.31
CA HIS A 10 -3.81 -11.99 -58.30
C HIS A 10 -2.70 -11.60 -57.32
N GLY A 11 -2.94 -11.72 -56.02
CA GLY A 11 -1.94 -11.54 -54.98
C GLY A 11 -2.27 -12.38 -53.75
N SER A 12 -1.66 -13.56 -53.68
CA SER A 12 -1.59 -14.43 -52.51
C SER A 12 -0.64 -13.84 -51.45
N GLY A 13 -0.99 -13.90 -50.17
CA GLY A 13 -0.11 -13.46 -49.08
C GLY A 13 -0.65 -13.80 -47.69
N LYS A 14 -0.04 -14.80 -47.05
CA LYS A 14 -0.32 -15.29 -45.69
C LYS A 14 0.30 -14.41 -44.59
N PHE A 15 -0.40 -14.39 -43.44
CA PHE A 15 0.07 -14.28 -42.04
C PHE A 15 0.85 -13.06 -41.54
N GLY A 16 0.31 -12.45 -40.46
CA GLY A 16 1.07 -11.63 -39.53
C GLY A 16 0.19 -10.87 -38.55
N HIS A 17 -0.22 -11.49 -37.44
CA HIS A 17 -0.81 -10.78 -36.29
C HIS A 17 0.24 -9.82 -35.71
N LYS A 18 0.24 -8.56 -36.15
CA LYS A 18 1.04 -7.52 -35.51
C LYS A 18 0.27 -6.98 -34.31
N ARG A 19 0.72 -7.35 -33.11
CA ARG A 19 0.35 -6.66 -31.85
C ARG A 19 0.83 -5.22 -31.96
N CYS A 20 -0.09 -4.28 -32.20
CA CYS A 20 0.20 -2.86 -32.05
C CYS A 20 0.28 -2.54 -30.56
N ALA A 21 1.49 -2.33 -30.05
CA ALA A 21 1.70 -1.69 -28.76
C ALA A 21 1.43 -0.18 -28.94
N SER A 22 0.25 0.28 -28.52
CA SER A 22 -0.02 1.72 -28.43
C SER A 22 0.66 2.27 -27.18
N SER A 23 1.74 3.01 -27.38
CA SER A 23 2.34 3.88 -26.38
C SER A 23 1.34 4.99 -26.04
N TRP A 24 0.71 4.91 -24.86
CA TRP A 24 -0.14 5.99 -24.34
C TRP A 24 0.74 7.12 -23.80
N ILE A 25 1.07 8.09 -24.64
CA ILE A 25 1.54 9.39 -24.17
C ILE A 25 0.29 10.15 -23.75
N ALA A 26 0.13 10.41 -22.45
CA ALA A 26 -0.96 11.26 -21.96
C ALA A 26 -0.73 12.69 -22.47
N PRO A 27 -1.63 13.26 -23.28
CA PRO A 27 -1.48 14.64 -23.69
C PRO A 27 -1.64 15.54 -22.46
N GLN A 28 -0.69 16.45 -22.25
CA GLN A 28 -0.88 17.54 -21.29
C GLN A 28 -2.19 18.24 -21.64
N SER A 29 -3.08 18.38 -20.66
CA SER A 29 -4.42 18.93 -20.89
C SER A 29 -4.30 20.31 -21.54
N PRO A 30 -4.79 20.52 -22.77
CA PRO A 30 -4.83 21.85 -23.34
C PRO A 30 -5.79 22.70 -22.49
N ASN A 31 -5.46 23.97 -22.31
CA ASN A 31 -6.32 24.93 -21.64
C ASN A 31 -7.54 25.20 -22.55
N VAL A 32 -8.59 24.40 -22.43
CA VAL A 32 -9.75 24.44 -23.34
C VAL A 32 -10.66 25.62 -22.97
N SER A 33 -10.37 26.79 -23.56
CA SER A 33 -11.28 27.95 -23.57
C SER A 33 -11.90 28.21 -24.95
N ASP A 34 -11.64 27.38 -25.96
CA ASP A 34 -12.15 27.59 -27.32
C ASP A 34 -12.87 26.33 -27.84
N TYR A 35 -14.15 26.20 -27.47
CA TYR A 35 -15.01 25.07 -27.85
C TYR A 35 -15.59 25.22 -29.27
N ARG A 36 -15.30 26.32 -29.97
CA ARG A 36 -15.93 26.69 -31.25
C ARG A 36 -15.44 25.90 -32.46
N PHE A 37 -14.42 25.04 -32.32
CA PHE A 37 -13.81 24.32 -33.45
C PHE A 37 -13.58 22.81 -33.23
N ILE A 38 -14.18 22.20 -32.19
CA ILE A 38 -14.00 20.76 -31.92
C ILE A 38 -15.16 19.98 -32.57
N SER A 39 -14.91 19.32 -33.70
CA SER A 39 -15.77 18.27 -34.23
C SER A 39 -15.45 16.95 -33.51
N PHE A 40 -16.37 16.52 -32.65
CA PHE A 40 -16.24 15.23 -31.98
C PHE A 40 -16.63 14.11 -32.95
N PRO A 41 -15.95 12.94 -32.90
CA PRO A 41 -16.35 11.80 -33.71
C PRO A 41 -17.76 11.36 -33.32
N THR A 42 -18.60 11.23 -34.35
CA THR A 42 -19.99 10.78 -34.25
C THR A 42 -20.05 9.31 -34.61
N ASP A 43 -20.85 8.52 -33.90
CA ASP A 43 -21.09 7.13 -34.31
C ASP A 43 -21.97 7.05 -35.57
N SER A 44 -22.19 5.83 -36.08
CA SER A 44 -23.01 5.60 -37.29
C SER A 44 -24.48 6.01 -37.13
N THR A 45 -24.92 6.35 -35.91
CA THR A 45 -26.29 6.79 -35.60
C THR A 45 -26.41 8.30 -35.44
N GLY A 46 -25.32 9.06 -35.60
CA GLY A 46 -25.35 10.50 -35.40
C GLY A 46 -25.14 10.92 -33.95
N VAL A 47 -24.81 10.00 -33.03
CA VAL A 47 -24.58 10.31 -31.63
C VAL A 47 -23.13 10.73 -31.41
N THR A 48 -22.96 11.95 -30.91
CA THR A 48 -21.67 12.49 -30.54
C THR A 48 -21.17 11.85 -29.24
N LEU A 49 -20.02 11.18 -29.28
CA LEU A 49 -19.39 10.66 -28.07
C LEU A 49 -18.67 11.80 -27.32
N ILE A 50 -19.40 12.50 -26.45
CA ILE A 50 -18.81 13.51 -25.55
C ILE A 50 -18.19 12.75 -24.36
N PRO A 51 -16.85 12.79 -24.18
CA PRO A 51 -16.25 12.21 -22.98
C PRO A 51 -16.79 12.94 -21.74
N PRO A 52 -17.09 12.24 -20.63
CA PRO A 52 -17.55 12.88 -19.42
C PRO A 52 -16.50 13.90 -18.94
N VAL A 53 -16.85 15.19 -19.01
CA VAL A 53 -15.96 16.26 -18.57
C VAL A 53 -16.00 16.31 -17.03
N PHE A 54 -14.99 15.75 -16.38
CA PHE A 54 -14.81 15.89 -14.94
C PHE A 54 -14.27 17.29 -14.63
N ARG A 55 -15.19 18.28 -14.53
CA ARG A 55 -14.83 19.62 -14.07
C ARG A 55 -14.83 19.62 -12.54
N PRO A 56 -13.68 19.76 -11.86
CA PRO A 56 -13.70 20.05 -10.42
C PRO A 56 -14.50 21.35 -10.23
N LYS A 57 -15.57 21.29 -9.44
CA LYS A 57 -16.57 22.37 -9.33
C LYS A 57 -16.09 23.57 -8.49
N GLY A 58 -14.79 23.69 -8.20
CA GLY A 58 -14.27 24.73 -7.31
C GLY A 58 -12.76 24.92 -7.37
N PRO A 59 -12.25 25.97 -6.70
CA PRO A 59 -10.84 26.32 -6.74
C PRO A 59 -9.99 25.23 -6.06
N LYS A 60 -8.89 24.85 -6.72
CA LYS A 60 -7.98 23.82 -6.22
C LYS A 60 -7.16 24.34 -5.02
N PRO A 61 -7.13 23.63 -3.87
CA PRO A 61 -6.27 23.99 -2.75
C PRO A 61 -4.81 23.67 -3.07
N GLY A 62 -3.87 24.23 -2.30
CA GLY A 62 -2.47 23.83 -2.38
C GLY A 62 -2.23 22.43 -1.78
N PRO A 63 -1.07 21.80 -2.05
CA PRO A 63 -0.71 20.50 -1.48
C PRO A 63 -0.25 20.64 -0.01
N PRO A 64 -0.71 19.77 0.91
CA PRO A 64 -0.11 19.65 2.23
C PRO A 64 1.36 19.26 2.13
N ARG A 65 2.16 19.65 3.12
CA ARG A 65 3.62 19.54 3.08
C ARG A 65 4.15 18.78 4.28
N ASN A 66 5.42 18.37 4.23
CA ASN A 66 6.16 17.80 5.35
C ASN A 66 5.38 16.69 6.08
N VAL A 67 4.81 15.76 5.32
CA VAL A 67 4.11 14.61 5.90
C VAL A 67 5.12 13.71 6.58
N SER A 68 4.95 13.48 7.87
CA SER A 68 5.84 12.66 8.68
C SER A 68 5.05 11.69 9.55
N VAL A 69 5.69 10.59 9.93
CA VAL A 69 5.09 9.57 10.80
C VAL A 69 6.02 9.35 11.97
N THR A 70 5.49 9.48 13.18
CA THR A 70 6.22 9.31 14.43
C THR A 70 5.56 8.25 15.28
N GLU A 71 6.36 7.34 15.84
CA GLU A 71 5.87 6.33 16.77
C GLU A 71 5.74 6.94 18.17
N VAL A 72 4.62 6.70 18.83
CA VAL A 72 4.32 7.15 20.19
C VAL A 72 3.84 5.97 21.04
N ASN A 73 3.82 6.13 22.36
CA ASN A 73 3.43 5.06 23.30
C ASN A 73 2.10 4.38 22.95
N ASN A 74 1.15 5.13 22.39
CA ASN A 74 -0.21 4.66 22.10
C ASN A 74 -0.53 4.52 20.58
N GLY A 75 0.49 4.44 19.72
CA GLY A 75 0.31 4.25 18.29
C GLY A 75 1.30 5.03 17.42
N PHE A 76 0.80 5.58 16.32
CA PHE A 76 1.60 6.35 15.36
C PHE A 76 0.90 7.67 15.06
N VAL A 77 1.61 8.78 15.16
CA VAL A 77 1.09 10.10 14.81
C VAL A 77 1.59 10.44 13.41
N ILE A 78 0.63 10.63 12.50
CA ILE A 78 0.90 11.21 11.18
C ILE A 78 0.71 12.71 11.32
N SER A 79 1.71 13.51 10.99
CA SER A 79 1.66 14.96 11.03
C SER A 79 2.01 15.57 9.68
N TRP A 80 1.49 16.75 9.40
CA TRP A 80 1.76 17.50 8.18
C TRP A 80 1.76 19.00 8.45
N GLN A 81 2.17 19.77 7.44
CA GLN A 81 2.00 21.22 7.41
C GLN A 81 0.95 21.60 6.37
N PRO A 82 0.20 22.69 6.60
CA PRO A 82 -0.73 23.19 5.61
C PRO A 82 0.03 23.69 4.36
N PRO A 83 -0.67 23.83 3.22
CA PRO A 83 -0.08 24.42 2.02
C PRO A 83 0.38 25.86 2.28
N LEU A 84 1.44 26.29 1.58
CA LEU A 84 1.84 27.70 1.59
C LEU A 84 0.82 28.59 0.87
N GLU A 85 0.23 28.04 -0.19
CA GLU A 85 -0.70 28.75 -1.04
C GLU A 85 -2.09 28.14 -0.93
N ARG A 86 -3.11 29.00 -0.91
CA ARG A 86 -4.53 28.58 -0.96
C ARG A 86 -4.96 27.65 0.19
N ALA A 87 -4.31 27.77 1.36
CA ALA A 87 -4.71 27.03 2.56
C ALA A 87 -6.12 27.40 3.05
N SER A 88 -6.57 28.63 2.79
CA SER A 88 -7.92 29.10 3.11
C SER A 88 -9.04 28.39 2.35
N LEU A 89 -8.72 27.66 1.27
CA LEU A 89 -9.70 26.89 0.50
C LEU A 89 -10.01 25.53 1.11
N ILE A 90 -9.25 25.12 2.13
CA ILE A 90 -9.34 23.78 2.70
C ILE A 90 -10.57 23.70 3.60
N GLN A 91 -11.46 22.75 3.31
CA GLN A 91 -12.59 22.41 4.15
C GLN A 91 -12.28 21.25 5.10
N TYR A 92 -11.44 20.32 4.67
CA TYR A 92 -11.00 19.20 5.48
C TYR A 92 -9.81 18.48 4.86
N TYR A 93 -9.16 17.63 5.66
CA TYR A 93 -8.16 16.68 5.19
C TYR A 93 -8.68 15.24 5.23
N LEU A 94 -8.17 14.42 4.31
CA LEU A 94 -8.21 12.95 4.40
C LEU A 94 -6.81 12.39 4.29
N ILE A 95 -6.53 11.33 5.03
CA ILE A 95 -5.26 10.61 4.94
C ILE A 95 -5.51 9.33 4.16
N LYS A 96 -4.71 9.09 3.13
CA LYS A 96 -4.69 7.83 2.41
C LYS A 96 -3.41 7.08 2.71
N TYR A 97 -3.51 5.77 2.79
CA TYR A 97 -2.38 4.88 2.95
C TYR A 97 -2.42 3.72 1.95
N ARG A 98 -1.26 3.12 1.70
CA ARG A 98 -1.12 1.82 1.06
C ARG A 98 0.08 1.08 1.64
N THR A 99 0.00 -0.24 1.67
CA THR A 99 1.15 -1.14 1.92
C THR A 99 1.53 -1.85 0.64
N ASP A 100 0.51 -2.31 -0.07
CA ASP A 100 0.52 -3.07 -1.31
C ASP A 100 -0.76 -2.74 -2.08
N GLY A 101 -0.65 -2.55 -3.39
CA GLY A 101 -1.81 -2.26 -4.25
C GLY A 101 -2.38 -0.84 -4.10
N SER A 102 -3.70 -0.76 -3.94
CA SER A 102 -4.47 0.47 -4.06
C SER A 102 -4.51 1.31 -2.77
N TRP A 103 -4.69 2.62 -2.95
CA TRP A 103 -4.83 3.57 -1.85
C TRP A 103 -6.15 3.40 -1.10
N LYS A 104 -6.06 3.34 0.23
CA LYS A 104 -7.21 3.26 1.13
C LYS A 104 -7.27 4.50 2.01
N THR A 105 -8.48 4.94 2.37
CA THR A 105 -8.66 6.02 3.34
C THR A 105 -8.38 5.49 4.75
N LEU A 106 -7.58 6.21 5.51
CA LEU A 106 -7.12 5.83 6.86
C LEU A 106 -8.07 6.34 7.95
N ASN A 107 -8.48 7.60 7.85
CA ASN A 107 -9.33 8.26 8.82
C ASN A 107 -10.81 7.94 8.57
N LYS A 108 -11.58 7.76 9.66
CA LYS A 108 -13.01 7.39 9.60
C LYS A 108 -13.95 8.57 9.30
N GLY A 109 -13.46 9.79 9.36
CA GLY A 109 -14.21 11.02 9.10
C GLY A 109 -13.28 12.15 8.68
N GLN A 110 -13.85 13.25 8.21
CA GLN A 110 -13.10 14.42 7.75
C GLN A 110 -12.28 15.04 8.89
N ILE A 111 -11.00 15.32 8.64
CA ILE A 111 -10.12 16.00 9.61
C ILE A 111 -10.28 17.50 9.37
N ARG A 112 -10.46 18.27 10.44
CA ARG A 112 -10.74 19.71 10.33
C ARG A 112 -9.51 20.47 9.78
N PRO A 113 -9.68 21.60 9.07
CA PRO A 113 -8.56 22.37 8.48
C PRO A 113 -7.50 22.85 9.49
N GLU A 114 -7.89 23.05 10.74
CA GLU A 114 -7.03 23.46 11.86
C GLU A 114 -6.23 22.29 12.47
N GLU A 115 -6.61 21.05 12.17
CA GLU A 115 -5.93 19.86 12.63
C GLU A 115 -4.85 19.43 11.64
N ASN A 116 -3.62 19.30 12.13
CA ASN A 116 -2.44 18.98 11.31
C ASN A 116 -1.80 17.65 11.72
N SER A 117 -2.51 16.84 12.49
CA SER A 117 -2.03 15.54 12.93
C SER A 117 -3.19 14.56 13.12
N TYR A 118 -2.88 13.26 13.00
CA TYR A 118 -3.85 12.19 13.19
C TYR A 118 -3.20 10.99 13.87
N LEU A 119 -3.83 10.53 14.97
CA LEU A 119 -3.38 9.35 15.71
C LEU A 119 -3.93 8.06 15.10
N VAL A 120 -3.02 7.19 14.70
CA VAL A 120 -3.30 5.83 14.22
C VAL A 120 -3.00 4.84 15.34
N LYS A 121 -4.04 4.17 15.85
CA LYS A 121 -3.90 3.26 17.01
C LYS A 121 -2.94 2.10 16.79
N SER A 122 -2.91 1.54 15.58
CA SER A 122 -2.04 0.40 15.29
C SER A 122 -1.73 0.32 13.80
N LEU A 123 -0.45 0.13 13.48
CA LEU A 123 0.03 -0.34 12.19
C LEU A 123 0.62 -1.74 12.37
N VAL A 124 0.61 -2.56 11.31
CA VAL A 124 1.16 -3.92 11.38
C VAL A 124 2.68 -3.83 11.30
N GLY A 125 3.36 -4.36 12.32
CA GLY A 125 4.82 -4.43 12.36
C GLY A 125 5.41 -5.28 11.24
N GLY A 126 6.61 -4.94 10.77
CA GLY A 126 7.28 -5.60 9.66
C GLY A 126 6.74 -5.22 8.29
N ARG A 127 5.91 -4.17 8.19
CA ARG A 127 5.37 -3.66 6.91
C ARG A 127 5.86 -2.25 6.62
N THR A 128 6.01 -1.97 5.33
CA THR A 128 6.23 -0.60 4.84
C THR A 128 4.91 0.00 4.42
N TYR A 129 4.59 1.15 4.99
CA TYR A 129 3.43 1.95 4.65
C TYR A 129 3.85 3.18 3.85
N HIS A 130 2.98 3.56 2.96
CA HIS A 130 3.06 4.79 2.19
C HIS A 130 1.84 5.62 2.53
N PHE A 131 2.04 6.88 2.92
CA PHE A 131 1.00 7.79 3.35
C PHE A 131 0.97 9.04 2.47
N ARG A 132 -0.21 9.60 2.29
CA ARG A 132 -0.41 10.92 1.70
C ARG A 132 -1.59 11.61 2.35
N VAL A 133 -1.50 12.92 2.50
CA VAL A 133 -2.56 13.78 3.03
C VAL A 133 -3.21 14.50 1.87
N LEU A 134 -4.52 14.42 1.77
CA LEU A 134 -5.31 15.09 0.74
C LEU A 134 -6.01 16.29 1.38
N ALA A 135 -5.75 17.48 0.86
CA ALA A 135 -6.50 18.70 1.18
C ALA A 135 -7.73 18.78 0.27
N TYR A 136 -8.93 18.80 0.84
CA TYR A 136 -10.18 18.95 0.09
C TYR A 136 -10.72 20.37 0.18
N SER A 137 -11.24 20.84 -0.94
CA SER A 137 -12.01 22.09 -1.10
C SER A 137 -13.46 21.75 -1.52
N VAL A 138 -14.28 22.77 -1.77
CA VAL A 138 -15.70 22.66 -2.20
C VAL A 138 -15.92 21.68 -3.36
N GLY A 139 -14.95 21.52 -4.27
CA GLY A 139 -15.12 20.67 -5.47
C GLY A 139 -13.84 20.12 -6.08
N SER A 140 -12.73 20.23 -5.37
CA SER A 140 -11.41 19.80 -5.81
C SER A 140 -10.59 19.32 -4.61
N PHE A 141 -9.47 18.67 -4.86
CA PHE A 141 -8.52 18.31 -3.82
C PHE A 141 -7.10 18.38 -4.35
N GLU A 142 -6.13 18.44 -3.44
CA GLU A 142 -4.73 18.20 -3.78
C GLU A 142 -4.07 17.26 -2.78
N SER A 143 -3.14 16.45 -3.27
CA SER A 143 -2.39 15.48 -2.48
C SER A 143 -1.03 16.06 -2.09
N SER A 144 -0.58 15.72 -0.89
CA SER A 144 0.82 15.84 -0.51
C SER A 144 1.71 14.90 -1.30
N GLU A 145 3.02 15.09 -1.17
CA GLU A 145 4.01 14.05 -1.44
C GLU A 145 3.77 12.80 -0.56
N GLU A 146 4.32 11.68 -1.03
CA GLU A 146 4.17 10.38 -0.39
C GLU A 146 5.23 10.19 0.71
N ALA A 147 4.76 10.02 1.94
CA ALA A 147 5.62 9.69 3.08
C ALA A 147 5.73 8.18 3.24
N LYS A 148 6.94 7.64 3.17
CA LYS A 148 7.24 6.23 3.38
C LYS A 148 7.63 5.99 4.85
N PHE A 149 7.04 5.00 5.49
CA PHE A 149 7.34 4.62 6.87
C PHE A 149 7.39 3.10 7.02
N ALA A 150 8.53 2.57 7.48
CA ALA A 150 8.69 1.15 7.76
C ALA A 150 8.42 0.90 9.25
N VAL A 151 7.38 0.12 9.55
CA VAL A 151 7.02 -0.22 10.93
C VAL A 151 7.94 -1.36 11.40
N PRO A 152 8.70 -1.21 12.49
CA PRO A 152 9.57 -2.27 13.00
C PRO A 152 8.77 -3.55 13.33
N ALA A 153 9.34 -4.71 13.06
CA ALA A 153 8.75 -5.98 13.45
C ALA A 153 8.83 -6.14 14.98
N ARG A 154 7.70 -6.04 15.67
CA ARG A 154 7.63 -6.33 17.11
C ARG A 154 7.57 -7.84 17.31
N VAL A 155 8.72 -8.50 17.33
CA VAL A 155 8.80 -9.92 17.67
C VAL A 155 8.46 -10.06 19.15
N LYS A 156 7.30 -10.62 19.47
CA LYS A 156 6.93 -10.95 20.86
C LYS A 156 7.81 -12.12 21.30
N HIS A 157 9.04 -11.85 21.72
CA HIS A 157 10.00 -12.86 22.20
C HIS A 157 9.51 -13.66 23.42
N LYS A 158 8.34 -13.31 23.98
CA LYS A 158 7.75 -13.96 25.16
C LYS A 158 7.60 -15.48 25.03
N ALA A 159 7.23 -15.98 23.84
CA ALA A 159 7.08 -17.43 23.63
C ALA A 159 8.41 -18.15 23.40
N ILE A 160 9.36 -17.51 22.70
CA ILE A 160 10.67 -18.08 22.39
C ILE A 160 11.51 -18.20 23.65
N THR A 161 11.58 -17.15 24.46
CA THR A 161 12.32 -17.19 25.73
C THR A 161 11.68 -18.17 26.71
N ALA A 162 10.35 -18.27 26.77
CA ALA A 162 9.67 -19.26 27.61
C ALA A 162 9.96 -20.71 27.19
N GLY A 163 9.98 -20.99 25.88
CA GLY A 163 10.32 -22.32 25.35
C GLY A 163 11.77 -22.70 25.64
N VAL A 164 12.72 -21.77 25.44
CA VAL A 164 14.14 -22.01 25.70
C VAL A 164 14.40 -22.23 27.19
N VAL A 165 13.86 -21.39 28.07
CA VAL A 165 14.02 -21.53 29.53
C VAL A 165 13.36 -22.83 30.02
N GLY A 166 12.15 -23.14 29.55
CA GLY A 166 11.47 -24.39 29.88
C GLY A 166 12.22 -25.64 29.42
N GLY A 167 12.77 -25.62 28.20
CA GLY A 167 13.59 -26.70 27.67
C GLY A 167 14.87 -26.92 28.47
N ILE A 168 15.60 -25.84 28.80
CA ILE A 168 16.82 -25.92 29.62
C ILE A 168 16.49 -26.52 31.00
N LEU A 169 15.43 -26.05 31.66
CA LEU A 169 15.01 -26.60 32.96
C LEU A 169 14.65 -28.09 32.87
N PHE A 170 13.94 -28.51 31.82
CA PHE A 170 13.60 -29.91 31.59
C PHE A 170 14.84 -30.80 31.43
N PHE A 171 15.82 -30.35 30.63
CA PHE A 171 17.08 -31.09 30.46
C PHE A 171 17.87 -31.21 31.76
N ILE A 172 17.94 -30.14 32.57
CA ILE A 172 18.61 -30.17 33.88
C ILE A 172 17.96 -31.23 34.78
N VAL A 173 16.63 -31.26 34.86
CA VAL A 173 15.90 -32.25 35.66
C VAL A 173 16.13 -33.67 35.14
N ALA A 174 16.10 -33.87 33.82
CA ALA A 174 16.35 -35.16 33.20
C ALA A 174 17.77 -35.70 33.48
N ILE A 175 18.79 -34.83 33.44
CA ILE A 175 20.17 -35.18 33.78
C ILE A 175 20.28 -35.58 35.25
N ILE A 176 19.67 -34.81 36.17
CA ILE A 176 19.67 -35.13 37.60
C ILE A 176 19.01 -36.49 37.83
N LEU A 177 17.83 -36.74 37.26
CA LEU A 177 17.13 -38.02 37.39
C LEU A 177 17.92 -39.19 36.82
N SER A 178 18.60 -39.00 35.68
CA SER A 178 19.49 -40.01 35.10
C SER A 178 20.65 -40.36 36.03
N VAL A 179 21.34 -39.36 36.59
CA VAL A 179 22.45 -39.57 37.54
C VAL A 179 21.96 -40.23 38.83
N CYS A 180 20.81 -39.80 39.36
CA CYS A 180 20.17 -40.42 40.53
C CYS A 180 19.82 -41.88 40.25
N PHE A 181 19.23 -42.19 39.10
CA PHE A 181 18.89 -43.55 38.69
C PHE A 181 20.13 -44.42 38.58
N VAL A 182 21.19 -43.95 37.92
CA VAL A 182 22.47 -44.67 37.79
C VAL A 182 23.11 -44.91 39.16
N LYS A 183 23.13 -43.91 40.05
CA LYS A 183 23.65 -44.06 41.43
C LYS A 183 22.84 -45.12 42.20
N ILE A 184 21.51 -45.12 42.08
CA ILE A 184 20.64 -46.11 42.73
C ILE A 184 20.89 -47.50 42.18
N CYS A 185 20.96 -47.66 40.86
CA CYS A 185 21.27 -48.93 40.20
C CYS A 185 22.66 -49.45 40.60
N ASN A 186 23.66 -48.57 40.66
CA ASN A 186 25.01 -48.93 41.10
C ASN A 186 25.04 -49.33 42.59
N LYS A 187 24.36 -48.58 43.47
CA LYS A 187 24.24 -48.92 44.89
C LYS A 187 23.51 -50.25 45.10
N ARG A 188 22.46 -50.50 44.32
CA ARG A 188 21.69 -51.77 44.36
C ARG A 188 22.51 -52.95 43.83
N LYS A 189 23.31 -52.73 42.77
CA LYS A 189 24.24 -53.75 42.23
C LYS A 189 25.33 -54.09 43.23
N ARG A 190 25.94 -53.09 43.89
CA ARG A 190 26.95 -53.30 44.94
C ARG A 190 26.40 -54.13 46.12
N ARG A 191 25.19 -53.81 46.61
CA ARG A 191 24.51 -54.60 47.66
C ARG A 191 24.18 -56.04 47.28
N ARG A 192 24.11 -56.38 45.98
CA ARG A 192 23.89 -57.77 45.52
C ARG A 192 25.19 -58.57 45.48
N GLN A 193 26.33 -57.93 45.27
CA GLN A 193 27.65 -58.59 45.31
C GLN A 193 28.02 -58.94 46.76
N GLU A 194 27.70 -58.08 47.73
CA GLU A 194 27.97 -58.30 49.17
C GLU A 194 27.13 -59.44 49.81
N LYS A 195 26.15 -60.02 49.10
CA LYS A 195 25.28 -61.09 49.61
C LYS A 195 25.46 -62.43 48.89
N GLY A 196 26.45 -62.53 48.00
CA GLY A 196 26.70 -63.69 47.13
C GLY A 196 28.03 -64.41 47.37
N GLU A 197 28.79 -64.01 48.39
CA GLU A 197 29.92 -64.75 48.99
C GLU A 197 29.50 -65.25 50.38
#